data_AF-A0A1B8S256-F1
#
_entry.id   AF-A0A1B8S256-F1
#
_cell.length_a   1.000
_cell.length_b   1.000
_cell.length_c   1.000
_cell.angle_alpha   90.00
_cell.angle_beta   90.00
_cell.angle_gamma   90.00
#
_symmetry.space_group_name_H-M   'P 1'
#
loop_
_entity.id
_entity.type
_entity.pdbx_description
1 polymer ?
#
loop_
_entity_poly.entity_id
_entity_poly.type
_entity_poly.pdbx_seq_one_letter_code
_entity_poly.pdbx_strand_id
1 'polypeptide(L)'
;MVRWQRDIGEIRRLLLEIEGGREAFCALPRSSAEAMMLPAEECLPDAEARKLSYHLSLLESAGLAQFSRLSNGNWHVRGLTWSGHELLDNIRREDIWTAVQALHRQMGGFSMEILSDLARDMMRSEAGVLETSGT
;
A
#
# COMPACT_ATOMS: atom_id res chain seq x y z
N MET A 1 13.11 -17.23 3.94
CA MET A 1 13.86 -16.00 3.59
C MET A 1 12.85 -14.92 3.24
N VAL A 2 12.95 -13.72 3.82
CA VAL A 2 12.04 -12.61 3.49
C VAL A 2 12.42 -12.05 2.12
N ARG A 3 11.43 -11.94 1.22
CA ARG A 3 11.62 -11.38 -0.12
C ARG A 3 11.29 -9.89 -0.07
N TRP A 4 12.29 -9.04 -0.28
CA TRP A 4 12.16 -7.58 -0.35
C TRP A 4 11.67 -7.15 -1.74
N GLN A 5 10.47 -7.60 -2.11
CA GLN A 5 9.83 -7.26 -3.37
C GLN A 5 8.59 -6.45 -3.08
N ARG A 6 8.48 -5.29 -3.73
CA ARG A 6 7.28 -4.47 -3.67
C ARG A 6 6.07 -5.26 -4.20
N ASP A 7 5.04 -5.33 -3.39
CA ASP A 7 3.76 -5.97 -3.67
C ASP A 7 2.69 -4.88 -3.82
N ILE A 8 2.17 -4.74 -5.05
CA ILE A 8 1.19 -3.69 -5.36
C ILE A 8 -0.13 -3.91 -4.64
N GLY A 9 -0.48 -5.17 -4.33
CA GLY A 9 -1.68 -5.49 -3.58
C GLY A 9 -1.53 -5.09 -2.11
N GLU A 10 -0.35 -5.30 -1.55
CA GLU A 10 -0.03 -4.86 -0.20
C GLU A 10 -0.05 -3.33 -0.07
N ILE A 11 0.46 -2.61 -1.08
CA ILE A 11 0.35 -1.14 -1.14
C ILE A 11 -1.11 -0.70 -1.14
N ARG A 12 -1.95 -1.24 -2.04
CA ARG A 12 -3.37 -0.89 -2.09
C ARG A 12 -4.08 -1.18 -0.76
N ARG A 13 -3.83 -2.36 -0.17
CA ARG A 13 -4.39 -2.77 1.12
C ARG A 13 -4.05 -1.76 2.22
N LEU A 14 -2.77 -1.40 2.34
CA LEU A 14 -2.31 -0.46 3.37
C LEU A 14 -2.90 0.94 3.19
N LEU A 15 -2.99 1.43 1.95
CA LEU A 15 -3.63 2.72 1.65
C LEU A 15 -5.11 2.73 2.05
N LEU A 16 -5.85 1.67 1.71
CA LEU A 16 -7.26 1.51 2.10
C LEU A 16 -7.42 1.43 3.63
N GLU A 17 -6.56 0.71 4.33
CA GLU A 17 -6.62 0.61 5.80
C GLU A 17 -6.34 1.96 6.47
N ILE A 18 -5.34 2.70 5.98
CA ILE A 18 -5.02 4.03 6.50
C ILE A 18 -6.19 4.99 6.26
N GLU A 19 -6.74 5.04 5.05
CA GLU A 19 -7.89 5.88 4.73
C GLU A 19 -9.13 5.49 5.54
N GLY A 20 -9.32 4.20 5.81
CA GLY A 20 -10.35 3.66 6.70
C GLY A 20 -10.15 3.97 8.17
N GLY A 21 -9.12 4.73 8.55
CA GLY A 21 -8.89 5.20 9.92
C GLY A 21 -7.96 4.30 10.74
N ARG A 22 -7.20 3.39 10.14
CA ARG A 22 -6.17 2.64 10.89
C ARG A 22 -5.06 3.60 11.34
N GLU A 23 -4.93 3.77 12.65
CA GLU A 23 -3.99 4.74 13.24
C GLU A 23 -2.58 4.17 13.51
N ALA A 24 -2.42 2.84 13.50
CA ALA A 24 -1.14 2.21 13.80
C ALA A 24 -0.93 0.84 13.16
N PHE A 25 0.34 0.50 12.96
CA PHE A 25 0.80 -0.82 12.54
C PHE A 25 1.89 -1.33 13.48
N CYS A 26 1.66 -2.51 14.05
CA CYS A 26 2.71 -3.25 14.75
C CYS A 26 3.56 -4.00 13.72
N ALA A 27 4.76 -3.50 13.48
CA ALA A 27 5.72 -4.11 12.56
C ALA A 27 6.97 -4.62 13.30
N LEU A 28 6.87 -4.78 14.63
CA LEU A 28 7.90 -5.40 15.46
C LEU A 28 7.88 -6.93 15.22
N PRO A 29 9.00 -7.54 14.79
CA PRO A 29 9.07 -8.99 14.67
C PRO A 29 8.86 -9.68 16.02
N ARG A 30 8.12 -10.80 16.04
CA ARG A 30 7.86 -11.57 17.28
C ARG A 30 9.14 -11.91 18.03
N SER A 31 10.18 -12.39 17.36
CA SER A 31 11.46 -12.70 18.01
C SER A 31 12.12 -11.49 18.66
N SER A 32 11.89 -10.28 18.12
CA SER A 32 12.38 -9.04 18.70
C SER A 32 11.58 -8.66 19.95
N ALA A 33 10.26 -8.83 19.92
CA ALA A 33 9.42 -8.66 21.10
C ALA A 33 9.84 -9.62 22.23
N GLU A 34 10.06 -10.90 21.92
CA GLU A 34 10.55 -11.91 22.86
C GLU A 34 11.91 -11.52 23.46
N ALA A 35 12.86 -11.11 22.63
CA ALA A 35 14.19 -10.66 23.09
C ALA A 35 14.14 -9.43 24.00
N MET A 36 13.11 -8.58 23.82
CA MET A 36 12.85 -7.40 24.65
C MET A 36 11.95 -7.68 25.87
N MET A 37 11.56 -8.94 26.10
CA MET A 37 10.61 -9.33 27.15
C MET A 37 9.26 -8.61 27.07
N LEU A 38 8.80 -8.33 25.84
CA LEU A 38 7.48 -7.74 25.56
C LEU A 38 6.44 -8.85 25.27
N PRO A 39 5.14 -8.59 25.45
CA PRO A 39 4.08 -9.51 25.01
C PRO A 39 4.18 -9.79 23.51
N ALA A 40 4.51 -11.03 23.15
CA ALA A 40 4.88 -11.42 21.79
C ALA A 40 3.73 -12.12 21.05
N GLU A 41 2.69 -12.52 21.78
CA GLU A 41 1.50 -13.22 21.28
C GLU A 41 0.71 -12.37 20.29
N GLU A 42 0.70 -11.06 20.51
CA GLU A 42 0.05 -10.07 19.65
C GLU A 42 0.94 -9.63 18.48
N CYS A 43 2.22 -10.04 18.47
CA CYS A 43 3.16 -9.67 17.42
C CYS A 43 3.06 -10.61 16.21
N LEU A 44 3.25 -10.03 15.02
CA LEU A 44 3.27 -10.77 13.77
C LEU A 44 4.49 -11.70 13.71
N PRO A 45 4.36 -12.87 13.04
CA PRO A 45 5.50 -13.67 12.66
C PRO A 45 6.61 -12.86 11.99
N ASP A 46 7.85 -13.24 12.26
CA ASP A 46 9.05 -12.53 11.87
C ASP A 46 9.14 -12.13 10.38
N ALA A 47 8.66 -12.99 9.49
CA ALA A 47 8.66 -12.72 8.05
C ALA A 47 7.58 -11.70 7.66
N GLU A 48 6.40 -11.79 8.27
CA GLU A 48 5.26 -10.92 8.04
C GLU A 48 5.50 -9.52 8.60
N ALA A 49 6.04 -9.42 9.81
CA ALA A 49 6.44 -8.14 10.41
C ALA A 49 7.47 -7.40 9.54
N ARG A 50 8.47 -8.12 9.01
CA ARG A 50 9.45 -7.54 8.08
C ARG A 50 8.83 -7.14 6.75
N LYS A 51 7.92 -7.95 6.19
CA LYS A 51 7.17 -7.60 4.96
C LYS A 51 6.35 -6.33 5.19
N LEU A 52 5.64 -6.21 6.31
CA LEU A 52 4.86 -5.03 6.66
C LEU A 52 5.76 -3.79 6.81
N SER A 53 6.82 -3.89 7.61
CA SER A 53 7.78 -2.79 7.82
C SER A 53 8.41 -2.31 6.50
N TYR A 54 8.70 -3.24 5.59
CA TYR A 54 9.19 -2.91 4.25
C TYR A 54 8.19 -2.08 3.46
N HIS A 55 6.92 -2.50 3.39
CA HIS A 55 5.91 -1.79 2.61
C HIS A 55 5.54 -0.44 3.23
N LEU A 56 5.49 -0.32 4.56
CA LEU A 56 5.32 0.97 5.24
C LEU A 56 6.47 1.93 4.89
N SER A 57 7.71 1.43 4.86
CA SER A 57 8.88 2.21 4.43
C SER A 57 8.78 2.62 2.96
N LEU A 58 8.24 1.76 2.07
CA LEU A 58 8.01 2.13 0.68
C LEU A 58 6.97 3.25 0.54
N LEU A 59 5.83 3.16 1.25
CA LEU A 59 4.81 4.20 1.24
C LEU A 59 5.36 5.55 1.71
N GLU A 60 6.16 5.54 2.78
CA GLU A 60 6.82 6.73 3.31
C GLU A 60 7.81 7.32 2.30
N SER A 61 8.70 6.49 1.75
CA SER A 61 9.73 6.91 0.80
C SER A 61 9.17 7.44 -0.53
N ALA A 62 8.02 6.91 -0.97
CA ALA A 62 7.30 7.36 -2.15
C ALA A 62 6.42 8.60 -1.88
N GLY A 63 6.39 9.09 -0.63
CA GLY A 63 5.55 10.20 -0.24
C GLY A 63 4.05 9.91 -0.40
N LEU A 64 3.62 8.66 -0.22
CA LEU A 64 2.20 8.24 -0.29
C LEU A 64 1.51 8.28 1.08
N ALA A 65 2.27 8.08 2.16
CA ALA A 65 1.77 8.18 3.52
C ALA A 65 2.87 8.70 4.45
N GLN A 66 2.47 9.29 5.56
CA GLN A 66 3.38 9.82 6.58
C GLN A 66 3.23 9.04 7.87
N PHE A 67 4.36 8.78 8.53
CA PHE A 67 4.38 8.01 9.76
C PHE A 67 5.23 8.68 10.85
N SER A 68 5.01 8.25 12.08
CA SER A 68 5.96 8.45 13.18
C SER A 68 6.37 7.08 13.71
N ARG A 69 7.68 6.86 13.83
CA ARG A 69 8.23 5.63 14.41
C ARG A 69 8.25 5.78 15.93
N LEU A 70 7.54 4.89 16.60
CA LEU A 70 7.53 4.81 18.06
C LEU A 70 8.71 3.96 18.56
N SER A 71 9.15 4.21 19.79
CA SER A 71 10.28 3.49 20.42
C SER A 71 10.03 2.00 20.61
N ASN A 72 8.76 1.57 20.63
CA ASN A 72 8.35 0.17 20.69
C ASN A 72 8.33 -0.52 19.32
N GLY A 73 8.81 0.14 18.26
CA GLY A 73 8.85 -0.42 16.91
C GLY A 73 7.55 -0.29 16.12
N ASN A 74 6.49 0.28 16.72
CA ASN A 74 5.24 0.53 16.02
C ASN A 74 5.33 1.76 15.11
N TRP A 75 4.56 1.69 14.02
CA TRP A 75 4.37 2.79 13.09
C TRP A 75 3.04 3.46 13.41
N HIS A 76 3.09 4.73 13.81
CA HIS A 76 1.88 5.53 13.98
C HIS A 76 1.61 6.33 12.70
N VAL A 77 0.38 6.26 12.22
CA VAL A 77 -0.05 6.88 10.98
C VAL A 77 -0.32 8.36 11.23
N ARG A 78 0.30 9.25 10.43
CA ARG A 78 -0.02 10.68 10.41
C ARG A 78 -1.07 11.02 9.37
N GLY A 79 -1.20 10.18 8.35
CA GLY A 79 -2.21 10.29 7.30
C GLY A 79 -1.64 9.86 5.94
N LEU A 80 -2.54 9.74 4.97
CA LEU A 80 -2.13 9.73 3.56
C LEU A 80 -1.66 11.13 3.16
N THR A 81 -0.74 11.19 2.20
CA THR A 81 -0.44 12.44 1.51
C THR A 81 -1.46 12.67 0.40
N TRP A 82 -1.41 13.85 -0.24
CA TRP A 82 -2.21 14.12 -1.44
C TRP A 82 -1.96 13.07 -2.53
N SER A 83 -0.69 12.78 -2.84
CA SER A 83 -0.32 11.74 -3.82
C SER A 83 -0.78 10.34 -3.40
N GLY A 84 -0.85 10.06 -2.10
CA GLY A 84 -1.46 8.85 -1.56
C GLY A 84 -2.94 8.74 -1.90
N HIS A 85 -3.70 9.81 -1.71
CA HIS A 85 -5.12 9.88 -2.10
C HIS A 85 -5.30 9.75 -3.61
N GLU A 86 -4.52 10.48 -4.42
CA GLU A 86 -4.64 10.40 -5.88
C GLU A 86 -4.35 9.00 -6.42
N LEU A 87 -3.30 8.35 -5.92
CA LEU A 87 -3.01 6.97 -6.29
C LEU A 87 -4.16 6.05 -5.88
N LEU A 88 -4.63 6.18 -4.63
CA LEU A 88 -5.69 5.32 -4.10
C LEU A 88 -6.97 5.48 -4.90
N ASP A 89 -7.40 6.70 -5.20
CA ASP A 89 -8.58 6.96 -6.03
C ASP A 89 -8.44 6.31 -7.40
N ASN A 90 -7.23 6.31 -7.97
CA ASN A 90 -7.01 5.69 -9.26
C ASN A 90 -7.13 4.16 -9.23
N ILE A 91 -6.78 3.51 -8.13
CA ILE A 91 -6.80 2.04 -7.99
C ILE A 91 -7.89 1.53 -7.06
N ARG A 92 -8.83 2.40 -6.65
CA ARG A 92 -9.89 2.08 -5.69
C ARG A 92 -10.89 1.12 -6.29
N ARG A 93 -11.31 1.37 -7.53
CA ARG A 93 -12.34 0.57 -8.18
C ARG A 93 -11.81 -0.81 -8.55
N GLU A 94 -12.60 -1.84 -8.27
CA GLU A 94 -12.19 -3.24 -8.43
C GLU A 94 -11.96 -3.65 -9.89
N ASP A 95 -12.71 -3.09 -10.83
CA ASP A 95 -12.54 -3.33 -12.27
C ASP A 95 -11.21 -2.78 -12.78
N ILE A 96 -10.90 -1.51 -12.47
CA ILE A 96 -9.61 -0.87 -12.78
C ILE A 96 -8.47 -1.64 -12.10
N TRP A 97 -8.62 -1.97 -10.82
CA TRP A 97 -7.63 -2.72 -10.07
C TRP A 97 -7.34 -4.10 -10.68
N THR A 98 -8.39 -4.80 -11.11
CA THR A 98 -8.26 -6.11 -11.78
C THR A 98 -7.51 -5.98 -13.10
N ALA A 99 -7.81 -4.95 -13.90
CA ALA A 99 -7.12 -4.69 -15.16
C ALA A 99 -5.64 -4.35 -14.95
N VAL A 100 -5.32 -3.49 -13.99
CA VAL A 100 -3.93 -3.12 -13.61
C VAL A 100 -3.16 -4.37 -13.15
N GLN A 101 -3.76 -5.23 -12.33
CA GLN A 101 -3.13 -6.47 -11.88
C GLN A 101 -2.87 -7.47 -13.02
N ALA A 102 -3.76 -7.53 -14.02
CA ALA A 102 -3.56 -8.39 -15.20
C ALA A 102 -2.35 -7.92 -16.01
N LEU A 103 -2.26 -6.61 -16.27
CA LEU A 103 -1.12 -6.01 -16.97
C LEU A 103 0.18 -6.15 -16.17
N HIS A 104 0.13 -6.02 -14.84
CA HIS A 104 1.32 -6.19 -13.98
C HIS A 104 1.89 -7.61 -14.10
N ARG A 105 1.02 -8.62 -14.15
CA ARG A 105 1.41 -10.00 -14.36
C ARG A 105 1.95 -10.25 -15.77
N GLN A 106 1.32 -9.67 -16.78
CA GLN A 106 1.74 -9.81 -18.18
C GLN A 106 3.12 -9.19 -18.45
N MET A 107 3.41 -8.02 -17.87
CA MET A 107 4.67 -7.31 -18.08
C MET A 107 5.81 -7.75 -17.13
N GLY A 108 5.54 -8.67 -16.19
CA GLY A 108 6.52 -9.09 -15.18
C GLY A 108 6.81 -8.03 -14.10
N GLY A 109 5.97 -6.99 -14.02
CA GLY A 109 6.09 -5.84 -13.12
C GLY A 109 6.34 -4.51 -13.85
N PHE A 110 6.05 -3.40 -13.19
CA PHE A 110 6.31 -2.03 -13.69
C PHE A 110 6.42 -1.02 -12.54
N SER A 111 6.99 0.17 -12.75
CA SER A 111 7.17 1.19 -11.70
C SER A 111 5.84 1.69 -11.10
N MET A 112 5.87 2.35 -9.92
CA MET A 112 4.64 2.93 -9.33
C MET A 112 4.05 4.03 -10.21
N GLU A 113 4.90 4.76 -10.91
CA GLU A 113 4.51 5.80 -11.86
C GLU A 113 3.69 5.22 -13.00
N ILE A 114 4.20 4.17 -13.66
CA ILE A 114 3.47 3.45 -14.72
C ILE A 114 2.14 2.88 -14.19
N LEU A 115 2.13 2.37 -12.95
CA LEU A 115 0.91 1.90 -12.30
C LEU A 115 -0.14 3.02 -12.20
N SER A 116 0.28 4.17 -11.69
CA SER A 116 -0.59 5.32 -11.49
C SER A 116 -1.11 5.88 -12.81
N ASP A 117 -0.25 6.00 -13.83
CA ASP A 117 -0.63 6.54 -15.13
C ASP A 117 -1.60 5.62 -15.86
N LEU A 118 -1.33 4.31 -15.85
CA LEU A 118 -2.22 3.32 -16.45
C LEU A 118 -3.61 3.36 -15.80
N ALA A 119 -3.67 3.38 -14.47
CA ALA A 119 -4.94 3.46 -13.74
C ALA A 119 -5.70 4.74 -14.09
N ARG A 120 -4.99 5.88 -14.09
CA ARG A 120 -5.54 7.20 -14.47
C ARG A 120 -6.11 7.19 -15.90
N ASP A 121 -5.38 6.64 -16.85
CA ASP A 121 -5.80 6.57 -18.25
C ASP A 121 -7.04 5.70 -18.44
N MET A 122 -7.16 4.59 -17.70
CA MET A 122 -8.36 3.75 -17.73
C MET A 122 -9.60 4.51 -17.25
N MET A 123 -9.52 5.30 -16.17
CA MET A 123 -10.68 6.12 -15.73
C MET A 123 -11.01 7.24 -16.71
N ARG A 124 -10.00 7.85 -17.34
CA ARG A 124 -10.22 8.89 -18.38
C ARG A 124 -10.94 8.31 -19.59
N SER A 125 -10.56 7.12 -20.03
CA SER A 125 -11.21 6.42 -21.14
C SER A 125 -12.72 6.25 -20.88
N GLU A 126 -13.08 5.79 -19.68
CA GLU A 126 -14.48 5.65 -19.29
C GLU A 126 -15.23 6.98 -19.23
N ALA A 127 -14.60 8.04 -18.70
CA ALA A 127 -15.20 9.38 -18.67
C ALA A 127 -15.52 9.89 -20.09
N GLY A 128 -14.62 9.70 -21.06
CA GLY A 128 -14.85 10.06 -22.46
C GLY A 128 -15.92 9.19 -23.15
N VAL A 129 -16.07 7.92 -22.74
CA VAL A 129 -17.15 7.05 -23.23
C VAL A 129 -18.52 7.53 -22.70
N LEU A 130 -18.59 8.06 -21.49
CA LEU A 130 -19.82 8.63 -20.93
C LEU A 130 -20.25 9.92 -21.65
N GLU A 131 -19.29 10.77 -22.06
CA GLU A 131 -19.59 12.00 -22.82
C GLU A 131 -20.12 11.71 -24.24
N THR A 132 -19.67 10.63 -24.87
CA THR A 132 -20.10 10.26 -26.23
C THR A 132 -21.40 9.47 -26.29
N SER A 133 -21.82 8.84 -25.19
CA SER A 133 -23.05 8.04 -25.09
C SER A 133 -24.30 8.87 -24.68
N GLY A 134 -24.12 10.15 -24.37
CA GLY A 134 -25.17 11.07 -23.91
C GLY A 134 -25.62 12.13 -24.92
N THR A 135 -25.22 12.01 -26.19
CA THR A 135 -25.62 12.90 -27.31
C THR A 135 -26.35 12.11 -28.37
#